data_AF-A0A0Q2UHU9-F1
#
_entry.id   AF-A0A0Q2UHU9-F1
#
_cell.length_a   1.000
_cell.length_b   1.000
_cell.length_c   1.000
_cell.angle_alpha   90.00
_cell.angle_beta   90.00
_cell.angle_gamma   90.00
#
_symmetry.space_group_name_H-M   'P 1'
#
loop_
_entity.id
_entity.type
_entity.pdbx_description
1 polymer ?
#
loop_
_entity_poly.entity_id
_entity_poly.type
_entity_poly.pdbx_seq_one_letter_code
_entity_poly.pdbx_strand_id
1 'polypeptide(L)' 'MDTDLIFLGGVVFGILSIPAIISAMVDGRVPRAPALIIMLAAVMIGYAVRQRPGAYTFETLPDVVMRVLAGFGL' A
#
# COMPACT_ATOMS: atom_id res chain seq x y z
N MET A 1 -1.55 -6.07 13.94
CA MET A 1 -0.47 -6.73 13.20
C MET A 1 -0.94 -7.17 11.82
N ASP A 2 -1.81 -8.17 11.64
CA ASP A 2 -2.19 -8.61 10.28
C ASP A 2 -2.84 -7.51 9.43
N THR A 3 -3.77 -6.75 10.02
CA THR A 3 -4.40 -5.61 9.34
C THR A 3 -3.39 -4.47 9.07
N ASP A 4 -2.41 -4.30 9.95
CA ASP A 4 -1.37 -3.28 9.83
C ASP A 4 -0.40 -3.62 8.68
N LEU A 5 -0.05 -4.92 8.55
CA LEU A 5 0.71 -5.46 7.42
C LEU A 5 -0.03 -5.28 6.10
N ILE A 6 -1.33 -5.60 6.07
CA ILE A 6 -2.16 -5.42 4.87
C ILE A 6 -2.23 -3.93 4.48
N PHE A 7 -2.45 -3.05 5.45
CA PHE A 7 -2.46 -1.60 5.19
C PHE A 7 -1.11 -1.13 4.65
N LEU A 8 -0.01 -1.43 5.35
CA LEU A 8 1.32 -0.98 4.97
C LEU A 8 1.75 -1.55 3.62
N GLY A 9 1.48 -2.83 3.36
CA GLY A 9 1.72 -3.46 2.06
C GLY A 9 0.94 -2.75 0.94
N GLY A 10 -0.32 -2.41 1.17
CA GLY A 10 -1.13 -1.63 0.23
C GLY A 10 -0.52 -0.25 -0.05
N VAL A 11 -0.06 0.47 0.98
CA VAL A 11 0.62 1.78 0.83
C VAL A 11 1.91 1.63 0.01
N VAL A 12 2.76 0.64 0.33
CA VAL A 12 4.02 0.40 -0.39
C VAL A 12 3.75 0.08 -1.86
N PHE A 13 2.82 -0.84 -2.16
CA PHE A 13 2.45 -1.15 -3.54
C PHE A 13 1.85 0.05 -4.27
N GLY A 14 1.04 0.85 -3.59
CA GLY A 14 0.51 2.10 -4.13
C GLY A 14 1.62 3.07 -4.53
N ILE A 15 2.57 3.33 -3.64
CA ILE A 15 3.72 4.21 -3.88
C ILE A 15 4.57 3.69 -5.05
N LEU A 16 4.90 2.39 -5.06
CA LEU A 16 5.71 1.78 -6.12
C LEU A 16 5.00 1.74 -7.48
N SER A 17 3.67 1.68 -7.48
CA SER A 17 2.91 1.67 -8.73
C SER A 17 2.94 3.02 -9.45
N ILE A 18 3.11 4.14 -8.75
CA ILE A 18 3.15 5.48 -9.37
C ILE A 18 4.31 5.61 -10.39
N PRO A 19 5.59 5.40 -10.01
CA PRO A 19 6.69 5.48 -10.96
C PRO A 19 6.61 4.37 -12.02
N ALA A 20 6.04 3.20 -11.70
CA ALA A 20 5.86 2.11 -12.66
C ALA A 20 4.83 2.46 -13.77
N ILE A 21 3.73 3.14 -13.42
CA ILE A 21 2.76 3.67 -14.39
C ILE A 21 3.45 4.73 -15.25
N ILE A 22 4.15 5.68 -14.63
CA ILE A 22 4.84 6.76 -15.35
C ILE A 22 5.87 6.16 -16.32
N SER A 23 6.69 5.20 -15.88
CA SER A 23 7.65 4.50 -16.73
C SER A 23 6.97 3.82 -17.92
N ALA A 24 5.85 3.10 -17.69
CA ALA A 24 5.13 2.47 -18.78
C ALA A 24 4.56 3.47 -19.80
N MET A 25 4.07 4.63 -19.33
CA MET A 25 3.61 5.69 -20.22
C MET A 25 4.75 6.28 -21.06
N VAL A 26 5.92 6.50 -20.45
CA VAL A 26 7.13 6.98 -21.15
C VAL A 26 7.60 5.96 -22.19
N ASP A 27 7.53 4.67 -21.88
CA ASP A 27 7.89 3.58 -22.78
C ASP A 27 6.86 3.35 -23.91
N GLY A 28 5.75 4.10 -23.95
CA GLY A 28 4.67 3.93 -24.93
C GLY A 28 3.90 2.61 -24.79
N ARG A 29 4.09 1.86 -23.70
CA ARG A 29 3.41 0.59 -23.43
C ARG A 29 2.18 0.80 -22.57
N VAL A 30 1.19 -0.07 -22.75
CA VAL A 30 0.01 -0.07 -21.86
C VAL A 30 0.43 -0.53 -20.45
N PRO A 31 0.12 0.24 -19.38
CA PRO A 31 0.56 -0.03 -18.01
C PRO A 31 -0.22 -1.17 -17.33
N ARG A 32 -0.31 -2.35 -17.97
CA ARG A 32 -1.18 -3.46 -17.51
C ARG A 32 -0.79 -3.97 -16.12
N ALA A 33 0.48 -4.28 -15.93
CA ALA A 33 0.98 -4.79 -14.65
C ALA A 33 0.82 -3.78 -13.51
N PRO A 34 1.29 -2.52 -13.63
CA PRO A 34 1.12 -1.57 -12.54
C PRO A 34 -0.34 -1.11 -12.34
N ALA A 35 -1.19 -1.13 -13.37
CA ALA A 35 -2.64 -0.91 -13.19
C ALA A 35 -3.29 -1.97 -12.30
N LEU A 36 -2.87 -3.24 -12.40
CA LEU A 36 -3.34 -4.29 -11.50
C LEU A 36 -2.80 -4.10 -10.08
N ILE A 37 -1.54 -3.66 -9.95
CA ILE A 37 -0.91 -3.43 -8.64
C ILE A 37 -1.57 -2.26 -7.90
N ILE A 38 -1.87 -1.14 -8.56
CA ILE A 38 -2.58 -0.02 -7.90
C ILE A 38 -4.00 -0.42 -7.48
N MET A 39 -4.66 -1.26 -8.27
CA MET A 39 -5.99 -1.78 -7.91
C MET A 39 -5.91 -2.71 -6.69
N LEU A 40 -4.91 -3.60 -6.64
CA LEU A 40 -4.63 -4.44 -5.48
C LEU A 40 -4.33 -3.61 -4.23
N ALA A 41 -3.48 -2.58 -4.36
CA ALA A 41 -3.16 -1.65 -3.30
C ALA A 41 -4.42 -0.97 -2.74
N ALA A 42 -5.32 -0.50 -3.61
CA ALA A 42 -6.58 0.11 -3.20
C ALA A 42 -7.48 -0.87 -2.43
N VAL A 43 -7.56 -2.14 -2.87
CA VAL A 43 -8.32 -3.18 -2.17
C VAL A 43 -7.71 -3.48 -0.80
N MET A 44 -6.39 -3.59 -0.69
CA MET A 44 -5.71 -3.85 0.59
C MET A 44 -5.94 -2.70 1.58
N ILE A 45 -5.76 -1.46 1.15
CA ILE A 45 -5.99 -0.27 1.98
C ILE A 45 -7.47 -0.20 2.39
N GLY A 46 -8.38 -0.34 1.44
CA GLY A 46 -9.82 -0.29 1.71
C GLY A 46 -10.28 -1.39 2.68
N TYR A 47 -9.75 -2.60 2.55
CA TYR A 47 -10.01 -3.70 3.47
C TYR A 47 -9.52 -3.39 4.89
N ALA A 48 -8.27 -2.92 5.02
CA ALA A 48 -7.70 -2.58 6.32
C ALA A 48 -8.46 -1.46 7.02
N VAL A 49 -8.76 -0.36 6.31
CA VAL A 49 -9.55 0.77 6.81
C VAL A 49 -10.94 0.33 7.25
N ARG A 50 -11.58 -0.56 6.49
CA ARG A 50 -12.90 -1.10 6.86
C ARG A 50 -12.83 -1.97 8.12
N GLN A 51 -11.75 -2.72 8.30
CA GLN A 51 -11.57 -3.60 9.47
C GLN A 51 -11.32 -2.80 10.75
N ARG A 52 -10.60 -1.68 10.67
CA ARG A 52 -10.32 -0.78 11.80
C ARG A 52 -10.56 0.69 11.43
N PRO A 53 -11.81 1.15 11.47
CA PRO A 53 -12.15 2.54 11.16
C PRO A 53 -11.40 3.51 12.07
N GLY A 54 -10.79 4.56 11.50
CA GLY A 54 -10.06 5.59 12.25
C GLY A 54 -8.66 5.21 12.73
N ALA A 55 -8.26 3.93 12.62
CA ALA A 55 -6.92 3.48 13.02
C ALA A 55 -5.82 3.77 11.98
N TYR A 56 -6.22 4.07 10.74
CA TYR A 56 -5.32 4.31 9.61
C TYR A 56 -5.55 5.70 9.03
N THR A 57 -4.73 6.65 9.49
CA THR A 57 -4.61 8.02 8.97
C THR A 57 -3.17 8.32 8.58
N PHE A 58 -2.95 9.44 7.89
CA PHE A 58 -1.59 9.91 7.57
C PHE A 58 -0.71 10.11 8.82
N GLU A 59 -1.31 10.53 9.93
CA GLU A 59 -0.60 10.77 11.19
C GLU A 59 -0.17 9.46 11.87
N THR A 60 -0.99 8.42 11.76
CA THR A 60 -0.72 7.10 12.36
C THR A 60 0.21 6.23 11.52
N LEU A 61 0.53 6.66 10.30
CA LEU A 61 1.31 5.89 9.34
C LEU A 61 2.70 5.49 9.88
N PRO A 62 3.46 6.38 10.55
CA PRO A 62 4.71 6.01 11.21
C PRO A 62 4.52 4.93 12.26
N ASP A 63 3.47 5.02 13.08
CA ASP A 63 3.19 4.03 14.12
C ASP A 63 2.83 2.66 13.51
N VAL A 64 2.10 2.63 12.41
CA VAL A 64 1.79 1.40 11.67
C VAL A 64 3.07 0.71 11.20
N VAL A 65 4.02 1.48 10.66
CA VAL A 65 5.34 0.96 10.27
C VAL A 65 6.06 0.37 11.47
N MET A 66 6.14 1.09 12.58
CA MET A 66 6.81 0.61 13.79
C MET A 66 6.16 -0.67 14.34
N ARG A 67 4.83 -0.76 14.35
CA ARG A 67 4.12 -1.98 14.78
C ARG A 67 4.46 -3.16 13.89
N VAL A 68 4.50 -2.97 12.58
CA VAL A 68 4.89 -4.01 11.63
C VAL A 68 6.33 -4.46 11.86
N LEU A 69 7.26 -3.53 11.98
CA LEU A 69 8.68 -3.83 12.21
C LEU A 69 8.90 -4.57 13.53
N ALA A 70 8.25 -4.13 14.61
CA ALA A 70 8.28 -4.83 15.90
C ALA A 70 7.76 -6.27 15.79
N GLY A 71 6.78 -6.52 14.91
CA GLY A 71 6.29 -7.86 14.60
C GLY A 71 7.32 -8.76 13.93
N PHE A 72 8.32 -8.19 13.24
CA PHE A 72 9.46 -8.91 12.65
C PHE A 72 10.68 -9.00 13.58
N GLY A 73 10.60 -8.41 14.78
CA GLY A 73 11.73 -8.36 15.72
C GLY A 73 12.81 -7.33 15.35
N LEU A 74 12.46 -6.34 14.53
CA LEU A 74 13.29 -5.18 14.18
C LEU A 74 13.08 -4.01 15.16
#